data_AF-A0A944AC42-F1
#
_entry.id   AF-A0A944AC42-F1
#
_cell.length_a   1.000
_cell.length_b   1.000
_cell.length_c   1.000
_cell.angle_alpha   90.00
_cell.angle_beta   90.00
_cell.angle_gamma   90.00
#
_symmetry.space_group_name_H-M   'P 1'
#
loop_
_entity.id
_entity.type
_entity.pdbx_description
1 polymer ?
#
loop_
_entity_poly.entity_id
_entity_poly.type
_entity_poly.pdbx_seq_one_letter_code
_entity_poly.pdbx_strand_id
1 'polypeptide(L)' 'MCAIEKAYEIFGALMTEEKLYLNPSIKFKTLCSKLGVDPAEMDRKLFNELGYKGEELMDAYREGTRRALQEKYGLVFFF' A
#
# COMPACT_ATOMS: atom_id res chain seq x y z
N MET A 1 18.64 -0.38 -13.21
CA MET A 1 17.36 -0.31 -12.49
C MET A 1 16.24 -0.14 -13.50
N CYS A 2 15.39 -1.15 -13.63
CA CYS A 2 14.20 -1.09 -14.48
C CYS A 2 13.15 -0.14 -13.87
N ALA A 3 12.24 0.39 -14.69
CA ALA A 3 11.20 1.32 -14.24
C ALA A 3 10.31 0.72 -13.12
N ILE A 4 10.03 -0.58 -13.19
CA ILE A 4 9.23 -1.30 -12.18
C ILE A 4 9.93 -1.40 -10.82
N GLU A 5 11.26 -1.53 -10.78
CA GLU A 5 12.02 -1.62 -9.53
C GLU A 5 12.00 -0.28 -8.79
N LYS A 6 12.19 0.82 -9.53
CA LYS A 6 12.06 2.17 -8.97
C LYS A 6 10.65 2.42 -8.46
N ALA A 7 9.63 2.02 -9.22
CA ALA A 7 8.26 2.18 -8.78
C ALA A 7 7.97 1.36 -7.51
N TYR A 8 8.49 0.14 -7.40
CA TYR A 8 8.36 -0.71 -6.22
C TYR A 8 9.02 -0.07 -4.98
N GLU A 9 10.23 0.47 -5.12
CA GLU A 9 10.89 1.20 -4.03
C GLU A 9 10.09 2.43 -3.59
N ILE A 10 9.66 3.25 -4.55
CA ILE A 10 8.85 4.44 -4.26
C ILE A 10 7.54 4.02 -3.59
N PHE A 11 6.89 2.95 -4.06
CA PHE A 11 5.69 2.42 -3.43
C PHE A 11 5.95 2.00 -1.97
N GLY A 12 7.06 1.32 -1.71
CA GLY A 12 7.49 0.97 -0.37
C GLY A 12 7.63 2.21 0.54
N ALA A 13 8.37 3.23 0.08
CA ALA A 13 8.54 4.49 0.80
C ALA A 13 7.21 5.21 1.05
N LEU A 14 6.31 5.24 0.06
CA LEU A 14 4.97 5.83 0.21
C LEU A 14 4.10 5.10 1.25
N MET A 15 4.31 3.79 1.42
CA MET A 15 3.61 3.01 2.44
C MET A 15 4.25 3.18 3.82
N THR A 16 5.57 3.21 3.94
CA THR A 16 6.25 3.25 5.25
C THR A 16 6.41 4.66 5.81
N GLU A 17 6.86 5.60 5.00
CA GLU A 17 7.17 6.97 5.40
C GLU A 17 5.91 7.84 5.38
N GLU A 18 5.26 7.94 4.23
CA GLU A 18 4.09 8.80 4.03
C GLU A 18 2.77 8.16 4.48
N LYS A 19 2.76 6.83 4.70
CA LYS A 19 1.59 6.05 5.12
C LYS A 19 0.33 6.34 4.30
N LEU A 20 0.48 6.44 2.97
CA LEU A 20 -0.62 6.83 2.07
C LEU A 20 -1.85 5.91 2.17
N TYR A 21 -1.67 4.68 2.66
CA TYR A 21 -2.78 3.77 2.94
C TYR A 21 -3.79 4.34 3.95
N LEU A 22 -3.41 5.31 4.81
CA LEU A 22 -4.32 5.98 5.74
C LEU A 22 -5.35 6.86 5.04
N ASN A 23 -5.06 7.32 3.82
CA ASN A 23 -6.01 8.09 3.04
C ASN A 23 -6.95 7.14 2.27
N PRO A 24 -8.26 7.12 2.57
CA PRO A 24 -9.21 6.22 1.91
C PRO A 24 -9.43 6.56 0.43
N SER A 25 -9.13 7.78 0.01
CA SER A 25 -9.23 8.22 -1.38
C SER A 25 -8.08 7.72 -2.27
N ILE A 26 -7.00 7.23 -1.66
CA ILE A 26 -5.85 6.69 -2.39
C ILE A 26 -6.02 5.18 -2.55
N LYS A 27 -6.07 4.74 -3.80
CA LYS A 27 -6.13 3.32 -4.19
C LYS A 27 -4.84 2.92 -4.88
N PHE A 28 -4.55 1.62 -4.89
CA PHE A 28 -3.35 1.07 -5.48
C PHE A 28 -3.21 1.45 -6.96
N LYS A 29 -4.31 1.33 -7.72
CA LYS A 29 -4.34 1.70 -9.15
C LYS A 29 -3.98 3.17 -9.38
N THR A 30 -4.48 4.07 -8.53
CA THR A 30 -4.18 5.50 -8.60
C THR A 30 -2.70 5.77 -8.34
N LEU A 31 -2.09 5.05 -7.40
CA LEU A 31 -0.65 5.14 -7.15
C LEU A 31 0.15 4.65 -8.35
N CYS A 32 -0.20 3.49 -8.91
CA CYS A 32 0.46 2.95 -10.09
C CYS A 32 0.39 3.92 -11.29
N SER A 33 -0.77 4.53 -11.54
CA SER A 33 -0.93 5.56 -12.58
C SER A 33 -0.05 6.78 -12.34
N LYS A 34 0.10 7.23 -11.08
CA LYS A 34 1.00 8.35 -10.75
C LYS A 34 2.48 8.00 -10.89
N LEU A 35 2.83 6.74 -10.63
CA LEU A 35 4.18 6.20 -10.80
C LEU A 35 4.49 5.87 -12.27
N GLY A 36 3.50 5.98 -13.18
CA GLY A 36 3.67 5.69 -14.59
C GLY A 36 3.88 4.21 -14.91
N VAL A 37 3.40 3.31 -14.05
CA VAL A 37 3.53 1.86 -14.22
C VAL A 37 2.18 1.19 -14.37
N ASP A 38 2.16 0.06 -15.09
CA ASP A 38 0.98 -0.78 -15.19
C ASP A 38 0.67 -1.42 -13.82
N PRO A 39 -0.54 -1.22 -13.26
CA PRO A 39 -0.94 -1.88 -12.02
C PRO A 39 -0.75 -3.40 -12.06
N ALA A 40 -0.93 -4.05 -13.21
CA ALA A 40 -0.78 -5.50 -13.32
C ALA A 40 0.70 -5.96 -13.22
N GLU A 41 1.64 -5.19 -13.78
CA GLU A 41 3.07 -5.45 -13.59
C GLU A 41 3.49 -5.24 -12.14
N MET A 42 3.00 -4.17 -11.52
CA MET A 42 3.28 -3.89 -10.12
C MET A 42 2.70 -4.98 -9.21
N ASP A 43 1.47 -5.44 -9.45
CA ASP A 43 0.86 -6.55 -8.72
C ASP A 43 1.68 -7.83 -8.84
N ARG A 44 2.18 -8.16 -10.03
CA ARG A 44 3.06 -9.33 -10.21
C ARG A 44 4.35 -9.19 -9.42
N LYS A 45 4.96 -8.00 -9.41
CA LYS A 45 6.18 -7.74 -8.64
C LYS A 45 5.91 -7.86 -7.14
N LEU A 46 4.86 -7.22 -6.63
CA LEU A 46 4.44 -7.30 -5.23
C LEU A 46 4.12 -8.74 -4.82
N PHE A 47 3.40 -9.48 -5.67
CA PHE A 47 3.05 -10.87 -5.40
C PHE A 47 4.29 -11.77 -5.37
N ASN A 48 5.24 -11.57 -6.28
CA ASN A 48 6.48 -12.35 -6.29
C ASN A 48 7.39 -12.05 -5.08
N GLU A 49 7.43 -10.81 -4.60
CA GLU A 49 8.32 -10.40 -3.49
C GLU A 49 7.67 -10.62 -2.11
N LEU A 50 6.37 -10.35 -1.99
CA LEU A 50 5.66 -10.30 -0.70
C LEU A 50 4.51 -11.31 -0.61
N GLY A 51 4.08 -11.91 -1.71
CA GLY A 51 2.92 -12.82 -1.75
C GLY A 51 1.55 -12.11 -1.75
N TYR A 52 1.52 -10.78 -1.81
CA TYR A 52 0.29 -9.98 -1.80
C TYR A 52 0.17 -9.14 -3.07
N LYS A 53 -1.06 -8.94 -3.54
CA LYS A 53 -1.36 -7.88 -4.53
C LYS A 53 -1.37 -6.52 -3.86
N GLY A 54 -1.24 -5.46 -4.63
CA GLY A 54 -1.13 -4.10 -4.12
C GLY A 54 -2.35 -3.62 -3.33
N GLU A 55 -3.58 -3.92 -3.79
CA GLU A 55 -4.80 -3.61 -3.02
C GLU A 55 -4.84 -4.40 -1.71
N GLU A 56 -4.55 -5.71 -1.74
CA GLU A 56 -4.54 -6.58 -0.55
C GLU A 56 -3.50 -6.10 0.47
N LEU A 57 -2.33 -5.68 -0.02
CA LEU A 57 -1.27 -5.15 0.82
C LEU A 57 -1.70 -3.84 1.49
N MET A 58 -2.29 -2.90 0.74
CA MET A 58 -2.78 -1.64 1.30
C MET A 58 -3.88 -1.87 2.35
N ASP A 59 -4.78 -2.82 2.12
CA ASP A 59 -5.83 -3.17 3.07
C ASP A 59 -5.26 -3.84 4.33
N ALA A 60 -4.26 -4.71 4.19
CA ALA A 60 -3.54 -5.28 5.32
C ALA A 60 -2.85 -4.20 6.17
N TYR A 61 -2.23 -3.20 5.54
CA TYR A 61 -1.66 -2.04 6.25
C TYR A 61 -2.72 -1.22 7.00
N ARG A 62 -3.88 -0.98 6.37
CA ARG A 62 -5.01 -0.27 6.98
C ARG A 62 -5.53 -1.03 8.19
N GLU A 63 -5.75 -2.32 8.04
CA GLU A 63 -6.27 -3.15 9.13
C GLU A 63 -5.28 -3.26 10.28
N GLY A 64 -4.00 -3.52 9.98
CA GLY A 64 -2.94 -3.56 10.98
C GLY A 64 -2.82 -2.25 11.75
N THR A 65 -2.90 -1.11 11.05
CA THR A 65 -2.87 0.21 11.69
C THR A 65 -4.11 0.45 12.54
N ARG A 66 -5.30 0.05 12.08
CA ARG A 66 -6.53 0.13 12.86
C ARG A 66 -6.43 -0.66 14.16
N ARG A 67 -5.92 -1.90 14.10
CA ARG A 67 -5.68 -2.74 15.28
C ARG A 67 -4.69 -2.09 16.23
N ALA A 68 -3.56 -1.60 15.72
CA ALA A 68 -2.56 -0.93 16.54
C ALA A 68 -3.11 0.33 17.24
N LEU A 69 -3.97 1.12 16.57
CA LEU A 69 -4.62 2.28 17.18
C LEU A 69 -5.68 1.88 18.22
N GLN A 70 -6.43 0.80 17.99
CA GLN A 70 -7.36 0.23 18.96
C GLN A 70 -6.62 -0.23 20.23
N GLU A 71 -5.54 -0.99 20.09
CA GLU A 71 -4.77 -1.49 21.22
C GLU A 71 -4.08 -0.38 22.00
N LYS A 72 -3.54 0.63 21.29
CA LYS A 72 -2.77 1.70 21.92
C LYS A 72 -3.64 2.78 22.59
N TYR A 73 -4.81 3.07 22.02
CA TYR A 73 -5.65 4.21 22.45
C TYR A 73 -7.10 3.85 22.79
N GLY A 74 -7.52 2.59 22.64
CA GLY A 74 -8.91 2.17 22.86
C GLY A 74 -9.92 2.73 21.85
N LEU A 75 -9.44 3.23 20.70
CA LEU A 75 -10.29 3.89 19.70
C LEU A 75 -11.07 2.87 18.86
N VAL A 76 -12.40 2.84 19.01
CA VAL A 76 -13.28 2.03 18.15
C VAL A 76 -13.63 2.84 16.91
N PHE A 77 -13.05 2.45 15.77
CA PHE A 77 -13.39 3.04 14.48
C PHE A 77 -14.66 2.36 13.93
N PHE A 78 -15.79 3.06 14.05
CA PHE A 78 -17.05 2.71 13.39
C PHE A 78 -17.02 3.35 11.99
N PHE A 79 -16.97 2.52 10.95
CA PHE A 79 -17.12 2.94 9.55
C PHE A 79 -18.53 2.62 9.09
#